data_AF-A0A5C7LKY5-F1
#
_entry.id   AF-A0A5C7LKY5-F1
#
_cell.length_a   1.000
_cell.length_b   1.000
_cell.length_c   1.000
_cell.angle_alpha   90.00
_cell.angle_beta   90.00
_cell.angle_gamma   90.00
#
_symmetry.space_group_name_H-M   'P 1'
#
loop_
_entity.id
_entity.type
_entity.pdbx_description
1 polymer ?
#
loop_
_entity_poly.entity_id
_entity_poly.type
_entity_poly.pdbx_seq_one_letter_code
_entity_poly.pdbx_strand_id
1 'polypeptide(L)'
;MASDYRDAKSLREKPESLVKSGVVTPRWWEVDSDELAQHVIDTGGTLRQDAGNRLAAQVRHARMYENTELDSLNGRDFTDAIVRQVVFNTGLMTLNVGATCVDTLTAKVTKNRPRPDFLTSGASWDKQIKARNLDKWCKGFFYQTQVHRKARQVFVDGCEFGTGFLHVFEREDGKLDCERVLPSEIFVDDLDGQYCNPRQMLRLKYVSRDVLTRMFPKYASEIADAGKKEKIDSPHATSEVVDNTVEVWEA
;
A
#
# COMPACT_ATOMS: atom_id res chain seq x y z
N MET A 1 -11.70 22.82 34.64
CA MET A 1 -11.94 21.45 34.14
C MET A 1 -12.45 21.58 32.73
N ALA A 2 -11.72 21.09 31.72
CA ALA A 2 -12.26 21.01 30.37
C ALA A 2 -13.38 19.95 30.40
N SER A 3 -14.62 20.39 30.28
CA SER A 3 -15.81 19.51 30.32
C SER A 3 -16.07 18.80 28.99
N ASP A 4 -15.45 19.28 27.90
CA ASP A 4 -15.49 18.70 26.56
C ASP A 4 -14.08 18.25 26.16
N TYR A 5 -13.97 17.03 25.62
CA TYR A 5 -12.73 16.48 25.09
C TYR A 5 -12.19 17.30 23.90
N ARG A 6 -13.03 18.08 23.23
CA ARG A 6 -12.65 18.96 22.10
C ARG A 6 -11.84 20.17 22.54
N ASP A 7 -11.98 20.58 23.80
CA ASP A 7 -11.20 21.68 24.38
C ASP A 7 -9.86 21.21 24.95
N ALA A 8 -9.63 19.89 24.97
CA ALA A 8 -8.36 19.32 25.39
C ALA A 8 -7.29 19.64 24.36
N LYS A 9 -6.30 20.45 24.76
CA LYS A 9 -5.11 20.67 23.95
C LYS A 9 -4.24 19.42 24.01
N SER A 10 -4.00 18.81 22.85
CA SER A 10 -2.96 17.79 22.71
C SER A 10 -1.65 18.35 23.27
N LEU A 11 -0.90 17.50 23.97
CA LEU A 11 0.46 17.82 24.39
C LEU A 11 1.26 18.18 23.13
N ARG A 12 1.80 19.41 23.12
CA ARG A 12 2.62 19.92 22.01
C ARG A 12 4.02 19.33 22.01
N GLU A 13 4.44 18.79 23.15
CA GLU A 13 5.76 18.20 23.38
C GLU A 13 5.61 16.73 23.79
N LYS A 14 6.64 15.91 23.48
CA LYS A 14 6.69 14.48 23.78
C LYS A 14 6.47 14.27 25.30
N PRO A 15 5.46 13.51 25.72
CA PRO A 15 5.10 13.42 27.13
C PRO A 15 5.97 12.41 27.88
N GLU A 16 7.26 12.70 28.02
CA GLU A 16 8.26 11.78 28.57
C GLU A 16 7.91 11.21 29.95
N SER A 17 7.30 12.02 30.83
CA SER A 17 6.88 11.59 32.16
C SER A 17 5.72 10.60 32.14
N LEU A 18 4.78 10.74 31.19
CA LEU A 18 3.62 9.86 31.04
C LEU A 18 3.97 8.57 30.30
N VAL A 19 4.96 8.64 29.40
CA VAL A 19 5.55 7.45 28.77
C VAL A 19 6.29 6.63 29.82
N LYS A 20 7.13 7.26 30.65
CA LYS A 20 7.85 6.58 31.75
C LYS A 20 6.93 5.96 32.80
N SER A 21 5.76 6.55 33.04
CA SER A 21 4.75 6.00 33.96
C SER A 21 3.86 4.92 33.33
N GLY A 22 4.01 4.63 32.03
CA GLY A 22 3.21 3.63 31.31
C GLY A 22 1.76 4.05 31.03
N VAL A 23 1.41 5.31 31.28
CA VAL A 23 0.06 5.84 31.04
C VAL A 23 -0.19 6.08 29.55
N VAL A 24 0.87 6.35 28.78
CA VAL A 24 0.82 6.58 27.34
C VAL A 24 1.84 5.70 26.64
N THR A 25 1.40 4.90 25.68
CA THR A 25 2.29 4.15 24.80
C THR A 25 2.97 5.12 23.81
N PRO A 26 4.31 5.07 23.66
CA PRO A 26 5.00 5.93 22.71
C PRO A 26 4.59 5.56 21.29
N ARG A 27 4.36 6.57 20.45
CA ARG A 27 4.07 6.36 19.02
C ARG A 27 5.38 6.18 18.26
N TRP A 28 5.38 5.42 17.16
CA TRP A 28 6.63 5.10 16.45
C TRP A 28 7.39 6.36 15.96
N TRP A 29 6.70 7.45 15.62
CA TRP A 29 7.30 8.72 15.22
C TRP A 29 7.75 9.62 16.39
N GLU A 30 7.43 9.22 17.62
CA GLU A 30 7.89 9.90 18.83
C GLU A 30 9.17 9.25 19.37
N VAL A 31 9.54 8.05 18.91
CA VAL A 31 10.72 7.30 19.37
C VAL A 31 11.99 7.75 18.64
N ASP A 32 13.14 7.55 19.29
CA ASP A 32 14.45 7.89 18.72
C ASP A 32 14.79 7.02 17.49
N SER A 33 15.69 7.51 16.63
CA SER A 33 15.98 6.91 15.32
C SER A 33 16.38 5.44 15.37
N ASP A 34 17.05 5.03 16.44
CA ASP A 34 17.65 3.70 16.56
C ASP A 34 16.59 2.62 16.88
N GLU A 35 15.49 3.01 17.54
CA GLU A 35 14.39 2.12 17.92
C GLU A 35 13.17 2.27 16.99
N LEU A 36 13.11 3.33 16.19
CA LEU A 36 11.99 3.66 15.29
C LEU A 36 11.61 2.49 14.37
N ALA A 37 12.60 1.83 13.78
CA ALA A 37 12.37 0.72 12.85
C ALA A 37 11.65 -0.46 13.53
N GLN A 38 12.04 -0.80 14.76
CA GLN A 38 11.42 -1.88 15.52
C GLN A 38 9.97 -1.53 15.86
N HIS A 39 9.71 -0.30 16.30
CA HIS A 39 8.35 0.16 16.60
C HIS A 39 7.43 0.14 15.38
N VAL A 40 7.93 0.50 14.20
CA VAL A 40 7.17 0.44 12.94
C VAL A 40 6.81 -1.01 12.61
N ILE A 41 7.77 -1.94 12.74
CA ILE A 41 7.54 -3.37 12.48
C ILE A 41 6.54 -3.95 13.47
N ASP A 42 6.66 -3.65 14.77
CA ASP A 42 5.76 -4.16 15.81
C ASP A 42 4.33 -3.63 15.63
N THR A 43 4.21 -2.33 15.32
CA THR A 43 2.92 -1.69 15.03
C THR A 43 2.31 -2.29 13.76
N GLY A 44 3.10 -2.44 12.70
CA GLY A 44 2.67 -3.06 11.43
C GLY A 44 2.22 -4.51 11.60
N GLY A 45 2.96 -5.30 12.38
CA GLY A 45 2.62 -6.68 12.71
C GLY A 45 1.27 -6.79 13.44
N THR A 46 1.03 -5.90 14.41
CA THR A 46 -0.25 -5.82 15.13
C THR A 46 -1.40 -5.47 14.17
N LEU A 47 -1.24 -4.42 13.37
CA LEU A 47 -2.27 -4.02 12.39
C LEU A 47 -2.54 -5.10 11.35
N ARG A 48 -1.51 -5.85 10.94
CA ARG A 48 -1.65 -6.97 10.00
C ARG A 48 -2.47 -8.11 10.61
N GLN A 49 -2.24 -8.42 11.88
CA GLN A 49 -3.00 -9.44 12.60
C GLN A 49 -4.48 -9.03 12.72
N ASP A 50 -4.75 -7.79 13.09
CA ASP A 50 -6.10 -7.25 13.23
C ASP A 50 -6.84 -7.17 11.89
N ALA A 51 -6.12 -6.89 10.80
CA ALA A 51 -6.65 -6.85 9.45
C ALA A 51 -6.98 -8.23 8.84
N GLY A 52 -6.84 -9.34 9.57
CA GLY A 52 -7.00 -10.70 9.05
C GLY A 52 -8.34 -10.94 8.32
N ASN A 53 -9.45 -10.47 8.88
CA ASN A 53 -10.78 -10.60 8.24
C ASN A 53 -10.87 -9.80 6.94
N ARG A 54 -10.30 -8.59 6.91
CA ARG A 54 -10.25 -7.72 5.73
C ARG A 54 -9.42 -8.36 4.63
N LEU A 55 -8.24 -8.89 4.95
CA LEU A 55 -7.38 -9.60 4.00
C LEU A 55 -8.06 -10.86 3.44
N ALA A 56 -8.75 -11.64 4.29
CA ALA A 56 -9.51 -12.80 3.85
C ALA A 56 -10.68 -12.43 2.91
N ALA A 57 -11.34 -11.30 3.16
CA ALA A 57 -12.35 -10.77 2.25
C ALA A 57 -11.74 -10.37 0.90
N GLN A 58 -10.58 -9.70 0.88
CA GLN A 58 -9.90 -9.34 -0.36
C GLN A 58 -9.49 -10.59 -1.17
N VAL A 59 -8.97 -11.64 -0.54
CA VAL A 59 -8.71 -12.93 -1.22
C VAL A 59 -9.99 -13.47 -1.86
N ARG A 60 -11.11 -13.44 -1.14
CA ARG A 60 -12.41 -13.87 -1.70
C ARG A 60 -12.83 -13.03 -2.90
N HIS A 61 -12.63 -11.71 -2.86
CA HIS A 61 -12.94 -10.83 -3.98
C HIS A 61 -12.08 -11.14 -5.21
N ALA A 62 -10.78 -11.40 -5.01
CA ALA A 62 -9.91 -11.82 -6.08
C ALA A 62 -10.30 -13.16 -6.70
N ARG A 63 -10.71 -14.13 -5.88
CA ARG A 63 -11.25 -15.41 -6.39
C ARG A 63 -12.45 -15.18 -7.31
N MET A 64 -13.34 -14.25 -6.94
CA MET A 64 -14.52 -13.91 -7.75
C MET A 64 -14.17 -13.19 -9.05
N TYR A 65 -13.17 -12.33 -9.05
CA TYR A 65 -12.77 -11.56 -10.23
C TYR A 65 -11.89 -12.39 -11.19
N GLU A 66 -10.81 -12.98 -10.67
CA GLU A 66 -9.83 -13.77 -11.44
C GLU A 66 -10.31 -15.18 -11.74
N ASN A 67 -11.46 -15.60 -11.20
CA ASN A 67 -12.02 -16.95 -11.38
C ASN A 67 -11.02 -18.06 -10.99
N THR A 68 -10.20 -17.78 -9.98
CA THR A 68 -9.08 -18.64 -9.57
C THR A 68 -9.14 -18.87 -8.07
N GLU A 69 -8.94 -20.11 -7.60
CA GLU A 69 -8.95 -20.46 -6.17
C GLU A 69 -7.63 -20.09 -5.47
N LEU A 70 -7.41 -18.78 -5.28
CA LEU A 70 -6.20 -18.22 -4.67
C LEU A 70 -6.20 -18.37 -3.14
N ASP A 71 -5.14 -18.91 -2.54
CA ASP A 71 -5.04 -19.00 -1.07
C ASP A 71 -4.63 -17.67 -0.41
N SER A 72 -3.82 -16.87 -1.10
CA SER A 72 -3.47 -15.52 -0.67
C SER A 72 -3.36 -14.57 -1.87
N LEU A 73 -3.26 -13.26 -1.59
CA LEU A 73 -2.96 -12.24 -2.59
C LEU A 73 -1.46 -12.10 -2.86
N ASN A 74 -0.62 -12.97 -2.28
CA ASN A 74 0.78 -13.00 -2.62
C ASN A 74 0.93 -13.63 -4.01
N GLY A 75 1.68 -13.00 -4.90
CA GLY A 75 1.81 -13.40 -6.30
C GLY A 75 2.32 -14.84 -6.55
N ARG A 76 2.77 -15.54 -5.51
CA ARG A 76 3.27 -16.93 -5.57
C ARG A 76 2.16 -17.95 -5.75
N ASP A 77 1.01 -17.74 -5.13
CA ASP A 77 -0.05 -18.75 -5.09
C ASP A 77 -0.87 -18.81 -6.40
N PHE A 78 -0.70 -17.82 -7.28
CA PHE A 78 -1.47 -17.69 -8.51
C PHE A 78 -1.21 -18.83 -9.49
N THR A 79 0.07 -19.16 -9.76
CA THR A 79 0.40 -20.21 -10.74
C THR A 79 -0.04 -21.58 -10.26
N ASP A 80 0.22 -21.91 -9.00
CA ASP A 80 -0.17 -23.18 -8.40
C ASP A 80 -1.70 -23.35 -8.35
N ALA A 81 -2.43 -22.29 -8.00
CA ALA A 81 -3.88 -22.29 -7.98
C ALA A 81 -4.47 -22.61 -9.38
N ILE A 82 -3.97 -21.93 -10.42
CA ILE A 82 -4.42 -22.16 -11.80
C ILE A 82 -4.12 -23.59 -12.24
N VAL A 83 -2.89 -24.08 -12.01
CA VAL A 83 -2.49 -25.44 -12.40
C VAL A 83 -3.37 -26.48 -11.71
N ARG A 84 -3.64 -26.33 -10.40
CA ARG A 84 -4.52 -27.23 -9.66
C ARG A 84 -5.93 -27.24 -10.26
N GLN A 85 -6.54 -26.09 -10.50
CA GLN A 85 -7.89 -26.01 -11.04
C GLN A 85 -7.99 -26.62 -12.45
N VAL A 86 -6.98 -26.42 -13.31
CA VAL A 86 -6.95 -27.01 -14.65
C VAL A 86 -6.78 -28.53 -14.59
N VAL A 87 -5.84 -29.03 -13.79
CA VAL A 87 -5.54 -30.47 -13.67
C VAL A 87 -6.73 -31.23 -13.08
N PHE A 88 -7.38 -30.67 -12.06
CA PHE A 88 -8.50 -31.32 -11.39
C PHE A 88 -9.86 -30.98 -12.01
N ASN A 89 -9.91 -30.11 -13.03
CA ASN A 89 -11.14 -29.61 -13.66
C ASN A 89 -12.19 -29.13 -12.63
N THR A 90 -11.71 -28.51 -11.55
CA THR A 90 -12.53 -28.00 -10.44
C THR A 90 -12.46 -26.47 -10.42
N GLY A 91 -13.63 -25.82 -10.33
CA GLY A 91 -13.70 -24.43 -9.86
C GLY A 91 -13.57 -23.32 -10.91
N LEU A 92 -13.30 -23.61 -12.19
CA LEU A 92 -13.34 -22.58 -13.24
C LEU A 92 -14.79 -22.30 -13.68
N MET A 93 -15.31 -21.12 -13.40
CA MET A 93 -16.58 -20.67 -13.99
C MET A 93 -16.39 -20.42 -15.48
N THR A 94 -17.31 -20.96 -16.29
CA THR A 94 -17.34 -20.73 -17.74
C THR A 94 -17.78 -19.30 -18.10
N LEU A 95 -18.56 -18.65 -17.22
CA LEU A 95 -19.05 -17.30 -17.39
C LEU A 95 -18.89 -16.51 -16.09
N ASN A 96 -18.00 -15.52 -16.10
CA ASN A 96 -17.83 -14.57 -15.00
C ASN A 96 -18.45 -13.21 -15.34
N VAL A 97 -19.73 -13.05 -14.97
CA VAL A 97 -20.48 -11.81 -15.23
C VAL A 97 -19.90 -10.63 -14.43
N GLY A 98 -19.44 -10.88 -13.19
CA GLY A 98 -18.84 -9.85 -12.34
C GLY A 98 -17.60 -9.24 -12.98
N ALA A 99 -16.65 -10.07 -13.40
CA ALA A 99 -15.45 -9.63 -14.11
C ALA A 99 -15.80 -8.89 -15.41
N THR A 100 -16.74 -9.42 -16.20
CA THR A 100 -17.20 -8.78 -17.45
C THR A 100 -17.78 -7.38 -17.21
N CYS A 101 -18.56 -7.20 -16.14
CA CYS A 101 -19.09 -5.89 -15.75
C CYS A 101 -17.99 -4.91 -15.34
N VAL A 102 -17.01 -5.36 -14.53
CA VAL A 102 -15.87 -4.55 -14.09
C VAL A 102 -15.00 -4.14 -15.28
N ASP A 103 -14.70 -5.06 -16.21
CA ASP A 103 -13.94 -4.78 -17.42
C ASP A 103 -14.64 -3.75 -18.30
N THR A 104 -15.95 -3.91 -18.50
CA THR A 104 -16.77 -2.99 -19.29
C THR A 104 -16.81 -1.60 -18.65
N LEU A 105 -16.98 -1.53 -17.32
CA LEU A 105 -16.97 -0.28 -16.59
C LEU A 105 -15.61 0.41 -16.68
N THR A 106 -14.53 -0.35 -16.48
CA THR A 106 -13.14 0.12 -16.60
C THR A 106 -12.89 0.70 -17.99
N ALA A 107 -13.29 0.01 -19.06
CA ALA A 107 -13.14 0.48 -20.43
C ALA A 107 -13.89 1.81 -20.69
N LYS A 108 -15.07 2.00 -20.07
CA LYS A 108 -15.86 3.23 -20.21
C LYS A 108 -15.27 4.40 -19.41
N VAL A 109 -14.90 4.17 -18.15
CA VAL A 109 -14.41 5.22 -17.25
C VAL A 109 -13.02 5.69 -17.65
N THR A 110 -12.12 4.76 -17.94
CA THR A 110 -10.70 5.06 -18.23
C THR A 110 -10.45 5.64 -19.62
N LYS A 111 -11.50 5.70 -20.47
CA LYS A 111 -11.49 6.49 -21.71
C LYS A 111 -11.29 7.97 -21.41
N ASN A 112 -11.90 8.46 -20.34
CA ASN A 112 -11.68 9.82 -19.87
C ASN A 112 -10.36 9.86 -19.11
N ARG A 113 -9.55 10.88 -19.40
CA ARG A 113 -8.24 11.10 -18.76
C ARG A 113 -8.34 12.28 -17.81
N PRO A 114 -8.92 12.09 -16.61
CA PRO A 114 -9.04 13.17 -15.64
C PRO A 114 -7.64 13.65 -15.26
N ARG A 115 -7.56 14.95 -14.98
CA ARG A 115 -6.37 15.59 -14.42
C ARG A 115 -6.83 16.69 -13.47
N PRO A 116 -6.04 17.01 -12.45
CA PRO A 116 -6.28 18.21 -11.67
C PRO A 116 -5.99 19.45 -12.54
N ASP A 117 -6.81 20.48 -12.37
CA ASP A 117 -6.55 21.82 -12.89
C ASP A 117 -6.48 22.78 -11.67
N PHE A 118 -5.47 23.66 -11.65
CA PHE A 118 -5.20 24.57 -10.55
C PHE A 118 -5.86 25.93 -10.78
N LEU A 119 -7.02 26.13 -10.15
CA LEU A 119 -7.78 27.37 -10.25
C LEU A 119 -7.39 28.37 -9.15
N THR A 120 -7.38 29.66 -9.49
CA THR A 120 -7.14 30.75 -8.53
C THR A 120 -8.37 31.64 -8.43
N SER A 121 -8.71 32.09 -7.22
CA SER A 121 -9.81 33.02 -6.95
C SER A 121 -9.29 34.27 -6.26
N GLY A 122 -9.60 35.45 -6.81
CA GLY A 122 -9.14 36.75 -6.26
C GLY A 122 -7.62 36.93 -6.20
N ALA A 123 -6.85 36.13 -6.95
CA ALA A 123 -5.40 36.09 -6.84
C ALA A 123 -4.72 37.12 -7.75
N SER A 124 -3.56 37.60 -7.31
CA SER A 124 -2.69 38.49 -8.11
C SER A 124 -2.23 37.82 -9.41
N TRP A 125 -1.85 38.64 -10.39
CA TRP A 125 -1.36 38.18 -11.69
C TRP A 125 -0.23 37.13 -11.58
N ASP A 126 0.71 37.33 -10.67
CA ASP A 126 1.82 36.39 -10.44
C ASP A 126 1.33 35.02 -9.96
N LYS A 127 0.33 35.00 -9.08
CA LYS A 127 -0.28 33.75 -8.61
C LYS A 127 -1.04 33.04 -9.74
N GLN A 128 -1.68 33.79 -10.64
CA GLN A 128 -2.32 33.23 -11.83
C GLN A 128 -1.29 32.64 -12.81
N ILE A 129 -0.12 33.25 -12.96
CA ILE A 129 1.00 32.67 -13.72
C ILE A 129 1.48 31.37 -13.04
N LYS A 130 1.67 31.39 -11.72
CA LYS A 130 2.12 30.21 -10.96
C LYS A 130 1.17 29.03 -11.13
N ALA A 131 -0.14 29.26 -11.06
CA ALA A 131 -1.15 28.23 -11.27
C ALA A 131 -1.09 27.63 -12.68
N ARG A 132 -0.98 28.47 -13.73
CA ARG A 132 -0.81 27.99 -15.12
C ARG A 132 0.48 27.19 -15.32
N ASN A 133 1.56 27.56 -14.63
CA ASN A 133 2.81 26.80 -14.69
C ASN A 133 2.68 25.46 -13.97
N LEU A 134 1.94 25.42 -12.86
CA LEU A 134 1.65 24.19 -12.13
C LEU A 134 0.77 23.23 -12.96
N ASP A 135 -0.23 23.74 -13.69
CA ASP A 135 -1.01 22.96 -14.65
C ASP A 135 -0.12 22.32 -15.73
N LYS A 136 0.81 23.11 -16.29
CA LYS A 136 1.75 22.62 -17.31
C LYS A 136 2.66 21.53 -16.74
N TRP A 137 3.18 21.76 -15.52
CA TRP A 137 4.02 20.79 -14.82
C TRP A 137 3.25 19.50 -14.55
N CYS A 138 2.01 19.57 -14.07
CA CYS A 138 1.18 18.40 -13.78
C CYS A 138 0.89 17.57 -15.04
N LYS A 139 0.67 18.22 -16.19
CA LYS A 139 0.53 17.51 -17.48
C LYS A 139 1.82 16.78 -17.86
N GLY A 140 2.97 17.42 -17.66
CA GLY A 140 4.28 16.81 -17.87
C GLY A 140 4.49 15.59 -16.96
N PHE A 141 4.18 15.74 -15.67
CA PHE A 141 4.24 14.67 -14.69
C PHE A 141 3.37 13.47 -15.08
N PHE A 142 2.09 13.69 -15.42
CA PHE A 142 1.16 12.61 -15.81
C PHE A 142 1.63 11.87 -17.07
N TYR A 143 2.21 12.60 -18.03
CA TYR A 143 2.76 12.02 -19.25
C TYR A 143 4.02 11.19 -18.96
N GLN A 144 4.96 11.73 -18.18
CA GLN A 144 6.22 11.05 -17.87
C GLN A 144 6.00 9.77 -17.05
N THR A 145 5.14 9.84 -16.03
CA THR A 145 4.91 8.73 -15.09
C THR A 145 3.84 7.75 -15.57
N GLN A 146 3.20 8.04 -16.71
CA GLN A 146 2.14 7.22 -17.28
C GLN A 146 0.99 6.98 -16.29
N VAL A 147 0.62 8.01 -15.52
CA VAL A 147 -0.43 7.93 -14.47
C VAL A 147 -1.71 7.32 -15.02
N HIS A 148 -2.19 7.72 -16.20
CA HIS A 148 -3.44 7.18 -16.75
C HIS A 148 -3.38 5.68 -17.06
N ARG A 149 -2.20 5.13 -17.37
CA ARG A 149 -2.02 3.69 -17.57
C ARG A 149 -2.06 2.95 -16.23
N LYS A 150 -1.36 3.47 -15.22
CA LYS A 150 -1.32 2.87 -13.87
C LYS A 150 -2.69 2.99 -13.18
N ALA A 151 -3.33 4.16 -13.29
CA ALA A 151 -4.65 4.44 -12.73
C ALA A 151 -5.76 3.55 -13.28
N ARG A 152 -5.63 3.03 -14.52
CA ARG A 152 -6.57 2.03 -15.05
C ARG A 152 -6.59 0.76 -14.19
N GLN A 153 -5.43 0.28 -13.76
CA GLN A 153 -5.34 -0.89 -12.89
C GLN A 153 -5.84 -0.57 -11.49
N VAL A 154 -5.49 0.62 -10.96
CA VAL A 154 -5.99 1.11 -9.67
C VAL A 154 -7.53 1.20 -9.65
N PHE A 155 -8.15 1.56 -10.78
CA PHE A 155 -9.60 1.56 -10.89
C PHE A 155 -10.20 0.15 -10.81
N VAL A 156 -9.56 -0.85 -11.44
CA VAL A 156 -9.96 -2.26 -11.31
C VAL A 156 -9.89 -2.69 -9.85
N ASP A 157 -8.81 -2.36 -9.14
CA ASP A 157 -8.68 -2.65 -7.70
C ASP A 157 -9.80 -2.03 -6.88
N GLY A 158 -10.20 -0.80 -7.23
CA GLY A 158 -11.35 -0.13 -6.63
C GLY A 158 -12.67 -0.86 -6.87
N CYS A 159 -12.85 -1.49 -8.03
CA CYS A 159 -14.03 -2.30 -8.31
C CYS A 159 -13.99 -3.69 -7.67
N GLU A 160 -12.80 -4.28 -7.57
CA GLU A 160 -12.59 -5.63 -7.05
C GLU A 160 -12.59 -5.65 -5.52
N PHE A 161 -11.76 -4.82 -4.89
CA PHE A 161 -11.55 -4.80 -3.44
C PHE A 161 -12.34 -3.68 -2.74
N GLY A 162 -12.98 -2.80 -3.50
CA GLY A 162 -13.70 -1.63 -3.00
C GLY A 162 -12.83 -0.37 -2.85
N THR A 163 -11.51 -0.47 -2.91
CA THR A 163 -10.58 0.67 -2.88
C THR A 163 -9.35 0.36 -3.71
N GLY A 164 -8.82 1.37 -4.41
CA GLY A 164 -7.57 1.26 -5.16
C GLY A 164 -6.62 2.38 -4.76
N PHE A 165 -5.33 2.05 -4.64
CA PHE A 165 -4.31 3.02 -4.23
C PHE A 165 -3.31 3.31 -5.35
N LEU A 166 -3.00 4.60 -5.53
CA LEU A 166 -1.89 5.06 -6.35
C LEU A 166 -0.94 5.83 -5.43
N HIS A 167 0.26 5.29 -5.21
CA HIS A 167 1.27 5.94 -4.38
C HIS A 167 2.18 6.77 -5.26
N VAL A 168 2.34 8.06 -4.94
CA VAL A 168 3.30 8.97 -5.58
C VAL A 168 4.50 9.10 -4.64
N PHE A 169 5.70 8.86 -5.17
CA PHE A 169 6.94 8.86 -4.39
C PHE A 169 8.08 9.53 -5.15
N GLU A 170 9.11 9.94 -4.43
CA GLU A 170 10.35 10.46 -5.02
C GLU A 170 11.34 9.31 -5.27
N ARG A 171 11.94 9.30 -6.46
CA ARG A 171 13.00 8.36 -6.82
C ARG A 171 14.36 8.92 -6.42
N GLU A 172 15.37 8.05 -6.39
CA GLU A 172 16.76 8.43 -6.12
C GLU A 172 17.29 9.54 -7.03
N ASP A 173 16.77 9.67 -8.27
CA ASP A 173 17.16 10.75 -9.19
C ASP A 173 16.49 12.12 -8.91
N GLY A 174 15.79 12.25 -7.77
CA GLY A 174 15.07 13.45 -7.36
C GLY A 174 13.81 13.73 -8.19
N LYS A 175 13.37 12.75 -8.99
CA LYS A 175 12.15 12.86 -9.79
C LYS A 175 11.02 12.10 -9.12
N LEU A 176 9.81 12.63 -9.28
CA LEU A 176 8.60 11.95 -8.84
C LEU A 176 8.22 10.82 -9.80
N ASP A 177 7.77 9.71 -9.24
CA ASP A 177 7.11 8.63 -9.94
C ASP A 177 5.86 8.21 -9.17
N CYS A 178 5.10 7.29 -9.73
CA CYS A 178 3.95 6.70 -9.04
C CYS A 178 3.84 5.21 -9.31
N GLU A 179 3.28 4.46 -8.37
CA GLU A 179 3.00 3.03 -8.55
C GLU A 179 1.59 2.67 -8.09
N ARG A 180 1.05 1.60 -8.66
CA ARG A 180 -0.16 0.95 -8.15
C ARG A 180 0.22 0.26 -6.84
N VAL A 181 -0.62 0.40 -5.82
CA VAL A 181 -0.47 -0.27 -4.53
C VAL A 181 -1.68 -1.13 -4.28
N LEU A 182 -1.47 -2.40 -3.94
CA LEU A 182 -2.57 -3.29 -3.62
C LEU A 182 -3.19 -2.93 -2.26
N PRO A 183 -4.52 -3.01 -2.10
CA PRO A 183 -5.17 -2.74 -0.82
C PRO A 183 -4.72 -3.67 0.32
N SER A 184 -4.17 -4.84 0.00
CA SER A 184 -3.58 -5.77 0.96
C SER A 184 -2.25 -5.28 1.56
N GLU A 185 -1.59 -4.32 0.91
CA GLU A 185 -0.32 -3.74 1.38
C GLU A 185 -0.55 -2.63 2.42
N ILE A 186 -1.74 -2.03 2.48
CA ILE A 186 -2.02 -0.84 3.31
C ILE A 186 -2.71 -1.22 4.62
N PHE A 187 -2.11 -0.82 5.73
CA PHE A 187 -2.57 -1.09 7.08
C PHE A 187 -2.86 0.21 7.83
N VAL A 188 -4.10 0.30 8.30
CA VAL A 188 -4.61 1.39 9.12
C VAL A 188 -5.46 0.72 10.20
N ASP A 189 -5.41 1.24 11.42
CA ASP A 189 -6.31 0.79 12.48
C ASP A 189 -7.76 1.18 12.14
N ASP A 190 -8.69 0.23 12.20
CA ASP A 190 -10.08 0.46 11.77
C ASP A 190 -10.79 1.54 12.61
N LEU A 191 -10.45 1.66 13.90
CA LEU A 191 -11.02 2.68 14.79
C LEU A 191 -10.42 4.06 14.51
N ASP A 192 -9.11 4.12 14.27
CA ASP A 192 -8.41 5.35 13.87
C ASP A 192 -8.87 5.84 12.49
N GLY A 193 -9.12 4.92 11.57
CA GLY A 193 -9.62 5.18 10.21
C GLY A 193 -11.11 5.51 10.14
N GLN A 194 -11.90 5.27 11.19
CA GLN A 194 -13.36 5.40 11.19
C GLN A 194 -13.86 6.77 10.70
N TYR A 195 -13.11 7.83 11.01
CA TYR A 195 -13.46 9.20 10.65
C TYR A 195 -12.71 9.74 9.41
N CYS A 196 -12.16 8.85 8.59
CA CYS A 196 -11.41 9.17 7.37
C CYS A 196 -10.20 10.10 7.61
N ASN A 197 -9.68 10.11 8.85
CA ASN A 197 -8.52 10.90 9.23
C ASN A 197 -7.62 10.10 10.18
N PRO A 198 -7.08 8.95 9.71
CA PRO A 198 -6.19 8.14 10.51
C PRO A 198 -4.91 8.93 10.81
N ARG A 199 -4.38 8.75 12.02
CA ARG A 199 -3.12 9.35 12.47
C ARG A 199 -1.92 8.61 11.92
N GLN A 200 -2.09 7.34 11.56
CA GLN A 200 -1.04 6.52 10.99
C GLN A 200 -1.55 5.60 9.89
N MET A 201 -0.67 5.32 8.93
CA MET A 201 -0.88 4.37 7.86
C MET A 201 0.46 3.72 7.57
N LEU A 202 0.52 2.39 7.66
CA LEU A 202 1.72 1.63 7.37
C LEU A 202 1.52 0.84 6.08
N ARG A 203 2.59 0.67 5.32
CA ARG A 203 2.58 -0.13 4.10
C ARG A 203 3.57 -1.28 4.22
N LEU A 204 3.14 -2.47 3.81
CA LEU A 204 3.98 -3.66 3.69
C LEU A 204 4.26 -3.96 2.22
N LYS A 205 5.53 -4.16 1.87
CA LYS A 205 5.96 -4.60 0.55
C LYS A 205 6.93 -5.76 0.65
N TYR A 206 6.78 -6.76 -0.22
CA TYR A 206 7.77 -7.82 -0.38
C TYR A 206 8.76 -7.40 -1.47
N VAL A 207 10.03 -7.26 -1.10
CA VAL A 207 11.09 -6.82 -2.02
C VAL A 207 12.17 -7.89 -2.10
N SER A 208 12.74 -8.08 -3.29
CA SER A 208 13.91 -8.94 -3.46
C SER A 208 15.10 -8.40 -2.67
N ARG A 209 15.72 -9.27 -1.89
CA ARG A 209 16.93 -8.98 -1.11
C ARG A 209 18.05 -8.45 -1.99
N ASP A 210 18.18 -8.97 -3.20
CA ASP A 210 19.17 -8.53 -4.17
C ASP A 210 18.93 -7.09 -4.64
N VAL A 211 17.66 -6.68 -4.80
CA VAL A 211 17.31 -5.29 -5.11
C VAL A 211 17.62 -4.39 -3.91
N LEU A 212 17.19 -4.78 -2.71
CA LEU A 212 17.47 -4.03 -1.48
C LEU A 212 18.97 -3.88 -1.21
N THR A 213 19.76 -4.93 -1.47
CA THR A 213 21.21 -4.90 -1.25
C THR A 213 21.90 -3.93 -2.23
N ARG A 214 21.40 -3.81 -3.47
CA ARG A 214 21.89 -2.81 -4.43
C ARG A 214 21.48 -1.38 -4.06
N MET A 215 20.28 -1.19 -3.51
CA MET A 215 19.81 0.12 -3.04
C MET A 215 20.51 0.56 -1.74
N PHE A 216 20.77 -0.38 -0.83
CA PHE A 216 21.33 -0.14 0.49
C PHE A 216 22.60 -0.97 0.73
N PRO A 217 23.70 -0.74 -0.02
CA PRO A 217 24.90 -1.57 0.04
C PRO A 217 25.60 -1.55 1.41
N LYS A 218 25.39 -0.49 2.21
CA LYS A 218 25.93 -0.38 3.56
C LYS A 218 25.34 -1.42 4.53
N TYR A 219 24.10 -1.85 4.29
CA TYR A 219 23.37 -2.78 5.15
C TYR A 219 23.27 -4.18 4.54
N ALA A 220 24.17 -4.51 3.59
CA ALA A 220 24.13 -5.75 2.83
C ALA A 220 24.15 -6.99 3.74
N SER A 221 24.93 -6.96 4.82
CA SER A 221 25.00 -8.02 5.84
C SER A 221 23.66 -8.23 6.55
N GLU A 222 23.07 -7.14 7.04
CA GLU A 222 21.81 -7.16 7.78
C GLU A 222 20.66 -7.63 6.88
N ILE A 223 20.62 -7.14 5.63
CA ILE A 223 19.63 -7.54 4.62
C ILE A 223 19.81 -9.03 4.25
N ALA A 224 21.05 -9.52 4.20
CA ALA A 224 21.34 -10.93 3.97
C ALA A 224 20.86 -11.83 5.10
N ASP A 225 20.94 -11.37 6.34
CA ASP A 225 20.55 -12.16 7.51
C ASP A 225 19.07 -12.04 7.89
N ALA A 226 18.38 -11.01 7.38
CA ALA A 226 16.94 -10.84 7.53
C ALA A 226 16.15 -12.05 7.00
N GLY A 227 15.28 -12.62 7.84
CA GLY A 227 14.35 -13.70 7.47
C GLY A 227 14.93 -15.12 7.41
N LYS A 228 16.25 -15.32 7.55
CA LYS A 228 16.87 -16.67 7.53
C LYS A 228 16.39 -17.61 8.65
N LYS A 229 15.71 -17.10 9.67
CA LYS A 229 15.22 -17.88 10.83
C LYS A 229 13.87 -18.56 10.61
N GLU A 230 13.11 -18.19 9.59
CA GLU A 230 11.81 -18.78 9.29
C GLU A 230 11.84 -19.41 7.91
N LYS A 231 12.31 -20.67 7.83
CA LYS A 231 12.12 -21.47 6.62
C LYS A 231 10.62 -21.73 6.45
N ILE A 232 10.01 -21.08 5.47
CA ILE A 232 8.69 -21.47 4.99
C ILE A 232 8.91 -22.68 4.09
N ASP A 233 8.71 -23.89 4.63
CA ASP A 233 8.68 -25.14 3.84
C ASP A 233 7.48 -25.07 2.88
N SER A 234 7.71 -24.52 1.68
CA SER A 234 6.78 -24.62 0.56
C SER A 234 7.26 -25.72 -0.38
N PRO A 235 6.51 -26.82 -0.56
CA PRO A 235 6.94 -27.95 -1.36
C PRO A 235 6.99 -27.68 -2.87
N HIS A 236 6.51 -26.52 -3.37
CA HIS A 236 6.27 -26.29 -4.80
C HIS A 236 6.90 -25.02 -5.39
N ALA A 237 7.67 -24.24 -4.62
CA ALA A 237 8.39 -23.10 -5.16
C ALA A 237 9.82 -23.48 -5.58
N THR A 238 10.33 -22.93 -6.69
CA THR A 238 11.77 -22.86 -6.93
C THR A 238 12.39 -22.03 -5.81
N SER A 239 13.18 -22.68 -4.94
CA SER A 239 13.59 -22.13 -3.63
C SER A 239 14.34 -20.79 -3.70
N GLU A 240 14.97 -20.48 -4.83
CA GLU A 240 15.81 -19.28 -4.99
C GLU A 240 15.05 -17.96 -4.88
N VAL A 241 13.76 -17.89 -5.27
CA VAL A 241 12.98 -16.62 -5.22
C VAL A 241 12.21 -16.47 -3.90
N VAL A 242 11.84 -17.57 -3.24
CA VAL A 242 11.18 -17.54 -1.92
C VAL A 242 12.16 -17.16 -0.83
N ASP A 243 13.35 -17.76 -0.85
CA ASP A 243 14.39 -17.51 0.15
C ASP A 243 15.00 -16.11 0.04
N ASN A 244 14.79 -15.42 -1.09
CA ASN A 244 15.44 -14.16 -1.42
C ASN A 244 14.53 -12.92 -1.40
N THR A 245 13.38 -12.97 -0.72
CA THR A 245 12.54 -11.77 -0.47
C THR A 245 12.50 -11.41 1.00
N VAL A 246 12.40 -10.11 1.29
CA VAL A 246 12.27 -9.55 2.64
C VAL A 246 11.01 -8.71 2.72
N GLU A 247 10.34 -8.75 3.87
CA GLU A 247 9.24 -7.86 4.23
C GLU A 247 9.78 -6.46 4.57
N VAL A 248 9.28 -5.43 3.89
CA VAL A 248 9.65 -4.04 4.10
C VAL A 248 8.42 -3.28 4.58
N TRP A 249 8.55 -2.60 5.71
CA TRP A 249 7.54 -1.72 6.27
C TRP A 249 7.89 -0.25 5.99
N GLU A 250 6.98 0.46 5.36
CA GLU A 250 7.04 1.90 5.11
C GLU A 250 5.98 2.59 5.99
N ALA A 251 6.35 3.71 6.60
CA ALA A 251 5.52 4.47 7.54
C ALA A 251 5.38 5.94 7.11
#